data_AF-A0A389MIM8-F1
#
_entry.id   AF-A0A389MIM8-F1
#
_cell.length_a   1.000
_cell.length_b   1.000
_cell.length_c   1.000
_cell.angle_alpha   90.00
_cell.angle_beta   90.00
_cell.angle_gamma   90.00
#
_symmetry.space_group_name_H-M   'P 1'
#
loop_
_entity.id
_entity.type
_entity.pdbx_description
1 polymer ?
#
loop_
_entity_poly.entity_id
_entity_poly.type
_entity_poly.pdbx_seq_one_letter_code
_entity_poly.pdbx_strand_id
1 'polypeptide(L)'
;MDMAGGKAVGRPRDELGSHLDDNLARFDRWATVLLLTVCAVAAAYCLGQATDPRAFATSLSVLACVLVASCLAGALAGFLFGIPRLLAQGDPAGASPASEPGSAGSMTQVRPLVGNSNLEEISDWITKILVGLGLVHASEAVSTVRGLAAYVATSGLRGSPASDLLVMGVGLSGLLIGFLYFYLQTRTRITLMFFATEDAQDATVVPKADIDAANEAPIVDEGFRRAAIAALSARIGLPAATAPSLPADATLLGVNFDRLRTSEEFAAWGAAQARARNFEAAETALERANALDPTSSLVLRRLAEVRALRGDIRRAVENLREAADKAPHDWRIRRRELFHALYLPMPDGFTRALRLADGLAQHPEGALDPMVHVWRACAYGQRHRWLSETSGADSEKAEARAEALAALARAVALAPDPETPPRVTMRSLFDPSANTSDNDLGDFANDPEFIAAIDPARG
;
A
#
# COMPACT_ATOMS: atom_id res chain seq x y z
N MET A 1 12.08 28.92 -38.01
CA MET A 1 13.21 28.14 -37.47
C MET A 1 12.62 27.17 -36.45
N ASP A 2 12.50 25.94 -36.93
CA ASP A 2 12.08 24.67 -36.31
C ASP A 2 11.56 24.64 -34.87
N MET A 3 10.24 24.49 -34.76
CA MET A 3 9.59 23.81 -33.64
C MET A 3 9.62 22.31 -33.95
N ALA A 4 10.66 21.62 -33.46
CA ALA A 4 10.75 20.17 -33.52
C ALA A 4 9.63 19.56 -32.66
N GLY A 5 8.63 18.99 -33.34
CA GLY A 5 7.59 18.19 -32.71
C GLY A 5 8.19 16.96 -32.05
N GLY A 6 8.22 16.96 -30.72
CA GLY A 6 8.51 15.78 -29.92
C GLY A 6 7.48 14.70 -30.21
N LYS A 7 7.87 13.68 -30.98
CA LYS A 7 7.11 12.44 -31.11
C LYS A 7 6.89 11.89 -29.70
N ALA A 8 5.63 11.75 -29.32
CA ALA A 8 5.24 10.95 -28.18
C ALA A 8 5.80 9.54 -28.41
N VAL A 9 6.84 9.20 -27.65
CA VAL A 9 7.33 7.83 -27.54
C VAL A 9 6.18 7.07 -26.88
N GLY A 10 5.41 6.33 -27.69
CA GLY A 10 4.36 5.44 -27.21
C GLY A 10 4.97 4.53 -26.15
N ARG A 11 4.26 4.34 -25.03
CA ARG A 11 4.77 3.44 -23.99
C ARG A 11 4.95 2.06 -24.62
N PRO A 12 6.03 1.32 -24.33
CA PRO A 12 6.29 0.00 -24.91
C PRO A 12 5.16 -1.04 -24.70
N ARG A 13 4.21 -0.76 -23.80
CA ARG A 13 2.98 -1.57 -23.60
C ARG A 13 1.89 -1.33 -24.63
N ASP A 14 1.78 -0.12 -25.20
CA ASP A 14 0.81 0.18 -26.26
C ASP A 14 1.19 -0.59 -27.54
N GLU A 15 2.50 -0.72 -27.79
CA GLU A 15 3.04 -1.56 -28.85
C GLU A 15 2.73 -3.04 -28.61
N LEU A 16 2.97 -3.57 -27.41
CA LEU A 16 2.70 -4.98 -27.09
C LEU A 16 1.21 -5.36 -27.18
N GLY A 17 0.32 -4.50 -26.67
CA GLY A 17 -1.13 -4.68 -26.78
C GLY A 17 -1.60 -4.67 -28.23
N SER A 18 -1.15 -3.68 -29.01
CA SER A 18 -1.49 -3.59 -30.44
C SER A 18 -0.98 -4.80 -31.24
N HIS A 19 0.23 -5.29 -30.95
CA HIS A 19 0.78 -6.50 -31.57
C HIS A 19 0.00 -7.76 -31.20
N LEU A 20 -0.49 -7.88 -29.97
CA LEU A 20 -1.31 -9.03 -29.54
C LEU A 20 -2.68 -9.01 -30.22
N ASP A 21 -3.32 -7.85 -30.31
CA ASP A 21 -4.59 -7.68 -31.02
C ASP A 21 -4.46 -8.01 -32.51
N ASP A 22 -3.38 -7.56 -33.16
CA ASP A 22 -3.08 -7.89 -34.55
C ASP A 22 -2.83 -9.39 -34.76
N ASN A 23 -2.21 -10.07 -33.80
CA ASN A 23 -2.01 -11.51 -33.82
C ASN A 23 -3.32 -12.28 -33.65
N LEU A 24 -4.17 -11.88 -32.71
CA LEU A 24 -5.49 -12.47 -32.49
C LEU A 24 -6.40 -12.28 -33.71
N ALA A 25 -6.43 -11.07 -34.28
CA ALA A 25 -7.21 -10.80 -35.48
C ALA A 25 -6.71 -11.60 -36.69
N ARG A 26 -5.40 -11.82 -36.82
CA ARG A 26 -4.85 -12.73 -37.83
C ARG A 26 -5.32 -14.16 -37.60
N PHE A 27 -5.23 -14.65 -36.37
CA PHE A 27 -5.67 -15.99 -36.02
C PHE A 27 -7.18 -16.21 -36.30
N ASP A 28 -8.03 -15.25 -35.95
CA ASP A 28 -9.47 -15.30 -36.22
C ASP A 28 -9.76 -15.41 -37.74
N ARG A 29 -8.99 -14.69 -38.58
CA ARG A 29 -9.08 -14.81 -40.04
C ARG A 29 -8.67 -16.20 -40.53
N TRP A 30 -7.55 -16.74 -40.04
CA TRP A 30 -7.10 -18.08 -40.40
C TRP A 30 -8.09 -19.17 -40.00
N ALA A 31 -8.65 -19.10 -38.79
CA ALA A 31 -9.67 -20.03 -38.32
C ALA A 31 -10.94 -19.96 -39.20
N THR A 32 -11.36 -18.75 -39.59
CA THR A 32 -12.50 -18.55 -40.48
C THR A 32 -12.24 -19.13 -41.87
N VAL A 33 -11.08 -18.88 -42.46
CA VAL A 33 -10.70 -19.42 -43.78
C VAL A 33 -10.66 -20.94 -43.75
N LEU A 34 -10.11 -21.54 -42.69
CA LEU A 34 -10.06 -22.99 -42.53
C LEU A 34 -11.47 -23.58 -42.41
N LEU A 35 -12.35 -22.98 -41.62
CA LEU A 35 -13.74 -23.41 -41.48
C LEU A 35 -14.51 -23.31 -42.81
N LEU A 36 -14.36 -22.21 -43.54
CA LEU A 36 -14.97 -22.03 -44.86
C LEU A 36 -14.45 -23.05 -45.87
N THR A 37 -13.16 -23.41 -45.80
CA THR A 37 -12.56 -24.43 -46.66
C THR A 37 -13.19 -25.80 -46.39
N VAL A 38 -13.38 -26.18 -45.12
CA VAL A 38 -14.07 -27.42 -44.74
C VAL A 38 -15.51 -27.42 -45.25
N CYS A 39 -16.25 -26.32 -45.07
CA CYS A 39 -17.60 -26.16 -45.58
C CYS A 39 -17.67 -26.27 -47.11
N ALA A 40 -16.71 -25.66 -47.82
CA ALA A 40 -16.64 -25.70 -49.28
C ALA A 40 -16.36 -27.12 -49.80
N VAL A 41 -15.46 -27.86 -49.15
CA VAL A 41 -15.19 -29.27 -49.49
C VAL A 41 -16.43 -30.14 -49.25
N ALA A 42 -17.12 -29.96 -48.12
CA ALA A 42 -18.35 -30.67 -47.82
C ALA A 42 -19.47 -30.36 -48.84
N ALA A 43 -19.64 -29.09 -49.20
CA ALA A 43 -20.63 -28.66 -50.19
C ALA A 43 -20.30 -29.18 -51.59
N ALA A 44 -19.03 -29.15 -52.00
CA ALA A 44 -18.58 -29.68 -53.28
C ALA A 44 -18.84 -31.19 -53.39
N TYR A 45 -18.58 -31.94 -52.32
CA TYR A 45 -18.91 -33.36 -52.26
C TYR A 45 -20.42 -33.60 -52.35
N CYS A 46 -21.23 -32.88 -51.57
CA CYS A 46 -22.69 -32.98 -51.61
C CYS A 46 -23.22 -32.69 -53.02
N LEU A 47 -22.66 -31.70 -53.72
CA LEU A 47 -23.06 -31.34 -55.07
C LEU A 47 -22.70 -32.44 -56.08
N GLY A 48 -21.51 -33.04 -55.95
CA GLY A 48 -21.07 -34.16 -56.81
C GLY A 48 -21.92 -35.43 -56.66
N GLN A 49 -22.50 -35.64 -55.48
CA GLN A 49 -23.32 -36.82 -55.17
C GLN A 49 -24.83 -36.58 -55.25
N ALA A 50 -25.28 -35.34 -55.46
CA ALA A 50 -26.69 -35.00 -55.43
C ALA A 50 -27.44 -35.48 -56.68
N THR A 51 -28.48 -36.30 -56.47
CA THR A 51 -29.42 -36.70 -57.54
C THR A 51 -30.57 -35.71 -57.72
N ASP A 52 -30.92 -34.98 -56.65
CA ASP A 52 -31.94 -33.94 -56.64
C ASP A 52 -31.60 -32.88 -55.56
N PRO A 53 -32.28 -31.71 -55.55
CA PRO A 53 -32.03 -30.65 -54.56
C PRO A 53 -32.30 -31.07 -53.11
N ARG A 54 -33.18 -32.05 -52.87
CA ARG A 54 -33.51 -32.52 -51.51
C ARG A 54 -32.40 -33.40 -50.97
N ALA A 55 -31.81 -34.26 -51.79
CA ALA A 55 -30.67 -35.09 -51.47
C ALA A 55 -29.44 -34.22 -51.16
N PHE A 56 -29.20 -33.16 -51.94
CA PHE A 56 -28.17 -32.16 -51.63
C PHE A 56 -28.38 -31.54 -50.26
N ALA A 57 -29.58 -30.99 -50.01
CA ALA A 57 -29.90 -30.33 -48.75
C ALA A 57 -29.78 -31.29 -47.55
N THR A 58 -30.23 -32.53 -47.70
CA THR A 58 -30.14 -33.56 -46.65
C THR A 58 -28.67 -33.86 -46.33
N SER A 59 -27.85 -34.21 -47.32
CA SER A 59 -26.43 -34.54 -47.11
C SER A 59 -25.65 -33.37 -46.52
N LEU A 60 -25.91 -32.15 -47.00
CA LEU A 60 -25.27 -30.93 -46.49
C LEU A 60 -25.67 -30.67 -45.03
N SER A 61 -26.95 -30.83 -44.69
CA SER A 61 -27.43 -30.63 -43.32
C SER A 61 -26.84 -31.64 -42.34
N VAL A 62 -26.70 -32.91 -42.75
CA VAL A 62 -26.04 -33.95 -41.95
C VAL A 62 -24.57 -33.61 -41.69
N LEU A 63 -23.82 -33.23 -42.73
CA LEU A 63 -22.40 -32.84 -42.58
C LEU A 63 -22.24 -31.56 -41.75
N ALA A 64 -23.15 -30.59 -41.89
CA ALA A 64 -23.16 -29.39 -41.06
C ALA A 64 -23.40 -29.72 -39.58
N CYS A 65 -24.34 -30.63 -39.28
CA CYS A 65 -24.58 -31.12 -37.92
C CYS A 65 -23.33 -31.81 -37.34
N VAL A 66 -22.66 -32.66 -38.12
CA VAL A 66 -21.39 -33.28 -37.70
C VAL A 66 -20.34 -32.21 -37.39
N LEU A 67 -20.15 -31.24 -38.29
CA LEU A 67 -19.18 -30.17 -38.13
C LEU A 67 -19.45 -29.35 -36.87
N VAL A 68 -20.70 -28.93 -36.63
CA VAL A 68 -21.09 -28.15 -35.46
C VAL A 68 -20.92 -28.96 -34.18
N ALA A 69 -21.38 -30.21 -34.14
CA ALA A 69 -21.26 -31.06 -32.97
C ALA A 69 -19.79 -31.30 -32.60
N SER A 70 -18.94 -31.61 -33.58
CA SER A 70 -17.50 -31.77 -33.35
C SER A 70 -16.83 -30.46 -32.94
N CYS A 71 -17.22 -29.33 -33.53
CA CYS A 71 -16.70 -28.01 -33.15
C CYS A 71 -17.06 -27.65 -31.71
N LEU A 72 -18.29 -27.92 -31.25
CA LEU A 72 -18.72 -27.70 -29.87
C LEU A 72 -17.97 -28.61 -28.88
N ALA A 73 -17.78 -29.89 -29.23
CA ALA A 73 -16.99 -30.81 -28.42
C ALA A 73 -15.52 -30.34 -28.31
N GLY A 74 -14.95 -29.88 -29.43
CA GLY A 74 -13.62 -29.29 -29.49
C GLY A 74 -13.54 -28.02 -28.65
N ALA A 75 -14.51 -27.11 -28.79
CA ALA A 75 -14.59 -25.86 -28.05
C ALA A 75 -14.65 -26.07 -26.54
N LEU A 76 -15.45 -27.02 -26.07
CA LEU A 76 -15.53 -27.37 -24.65
C LEU A 76 -14.18 -27.86 -24.13
N ALA A 77 -13.53 -28.78 -24.85
CA ALA A 77 -12.20 -29.24 -24.48
C ALA A 77 -11.18 -28.08 -24.51
N GLY A 78 -11.16 -27.29 -25.59
CA GLY A 78 -10.27 -26.15 -25.76
C GLY A 78 -10.41 -25.14 -24.63
N PHE A 79 -11.64 -24.83 -24.21
CA PHE A 79 -11.91 -23.99 -23.06
C PHE A 79 -11.32 -24.56 -21.77
N LEU A 80 -11.60 -25.84 -21.44
CA LEU A 80 -11.08 -26.48 -20.22
C LEU A 80 -9.54 -26.46 -20.19
N PHE A 81 -8.90 -26.89 -21.28
CA PHE A 81 -7.44 -26.90 -21.38
C PHE A 81 -6.83 -25.50 -21.51
N GLY A 82 -7.61 -24.49 -21.90
CA GLY A 82 -7.18 -23.12 -22.09
C GLY A 82 -7.15 -22.28 -20.81
N ILE A 83 -7.73 -22.76 -19.70
CA ILE A 83 -7.70 -22.05 -18.41
C ILE A 83 -6.25 -22.03 -17.87
N PRO A 84 -5.66 -20.84 -17.63
CA PRO A 84 -4.30 -20.73 -17.12
C PRO A 84 -4.20 -21.26 -15.67
N ARG A 85 -3.12 -21.99 -15.37
CA ARG A 85 -2.81 -22.52 -14.03
C ARG A 85 -1.84 -21.57 -13.34
N LEU A 86 -2.35 -20.74 -12.43
CA LEU A 86 -1.59 -19.62 -11.84
C LEU A 86 -1.12 -19.93 -10.41
N LEU A 87 -1.65 -20.98 -9.76
CA LEU A 87 -1.40 -21.27 -8.34
C LEU A 87 -0.42 -22.42 -8.07
N ALA A 88 0.16 -23.06 -9.10
CA ALA A 88 0.97 -24.27 -8.94
C ALA A 88 2.49 -24.06 -8.76
N GLN A 89 2.96 -22.84 -8.48
CA GLN A 89 4.39 -22.57 -8.22
C GLN A 89 4.58 -21.87 -6.88
N GLY A 90 4.50 -22.66 -5.82
CA GLY A 90 4.66 -22.21 -4.43
C GLY A 90 4.92 -23.36 -3.47
N ASP A 91 5.83 -24.28 -3.81
CA ASP A 91 6.42 -25.22 -2.83
C ASP A 91 7.95 -25.11 -2.90
N PRO A 92 8.60 -24.41 -1.95
CA PRO A 92 10.03 -24.53 -1.71
C PRO A 92 10.26 -25.68 -0.72
N ALA A 93 10.19 -26.91 -1.21
CA ALA A 93 10.66 -28.08 -0.46
C ALA A 93 11.93 -28.64 -1.12
N GLY A 94 13.08 -28.09 -0.71
CA GLY A 94 14.40 -28.55 -1.12
C GLY A 94 15.52 -27.71 -0.51
N ALA A 95 15.83 -27.95 0.77
CA ALA A 95 17.02 -27.45 1.48
C ALA A 95 18.32 -27.79 0.69
N SER A 96 19.38 -26.96 0.66
CA SER A 96 20.24 -26.60 1.81
C SER A 96 21.24 -25.45 1.48
N PRO A 97 21.98 -24.92 2.47
CA PRO A 97 22.51 -23.54 2.50
C PRO A 97 24.00 -23.41 2.11
N ALA A 98 24.40 -22.22 1.63
CA ALA A 98 25.68 -21.54 1.94
C ALA A 98 25.83 -20.21 1.19
N SER A 99 26.05 -19.13 1.95
CA SER A 99 27.00 -18.01 1.75
C SER A 99 27.14 -17.33 0.36
N GLU A 100 26.67 -16.09 0.23
CA GLU A 100 27.51 -14.85 0.10
C GLU A 100 26.63 -13.58 -0.14
N PRO A 101 27.00 -12.41 0.40
CA PRO A 101 26.28 -11.15 0.19
C PRO A 101 26.93 -10.32 -0.92
N GLY A 102 26.26 -10.18 -2.06
CA GLY A 102 26.68 -9.24 -3.09
C GLY A 102 26.12 -9.49 -4.48
N SER A 103 24.96 -8.93 -4.79
CA SER A 103 24.77 -8.07 -5.98
C SER A 103 23.31 -7.64 -6.09
N ALA A 104 23.14 -6.38 -6.47
CA ALA A 104 21.87 -5.78 -6.81
C ALA A 104 21.25 -6.51 -8.01
N GLY A 105 20.04 -7.01 -7.79
CA GLY A 105 19.22 -7.67 -8.79
C GLY A 105 17.90 -8.01 -8.14
N SER A 106 17.11 -6.99 -7.81
CA SER A 106 15.71 -7.16 -7.43
C SER A 106 14.98 -7.67 -8.68
N MET A 107 15.07 -8.98 -8.92
CA MET A 107 14.07 -9.67 -9.73
C MET A 107 12.81 -9.67 -8.88
N THR A 108 11.90 -8.77 -9.24
CA THR A 108 10.49 -8.77 -8.85
C THR A 108 10.01 -10.21 -8.84
N GLN A 109 9.88 -10.80 -7.64
CA GLN A 109 9.15 -12.05 -7.51
C GLN A 109 7.71 -11.74 -7.89
N VAL A 110 7.34 -12.13 -9.10
CA VAL A 110 5.97 -12.13 -9.58
C VAL A 110 5.19 -13.00 -8.60
N ARG A 111 4.43 -12.35 -7.71
CA ARG A 111 3.55 -13.05 -6.77
C ARG A 111 2.55 -13.89 -7.60
N PRO A 112 2.24 -15.12 -7.19
CA PRO A 112 1.26 -15.93 -7.88
C PRO A 112 -0.11 -15.23 -7.82
N LEU A 113 -0.68 -15.01 -9.01
CA LEU A 113 -1.90 -14.25 -9.24
C LEU A 113 -3.08 -14.93 -8.53
N VAL A 114 -3.81 -14.18 -7.70
CA VAL A 114 -4.99 -14.69 -6.99
C VAL A 114 -6.21 -14.58 -7.92
N GLY A 115 -6.29 -15.48 -8.89
CA GLY A 115 -7.51 -15.75 -9.63
C GLY A 115 -8.53 -16.53 -8.78
N ASN A 116 -9.78 -16.63 -9.24
CA ASN A 116 -10.80 -17.48 -8.60
C ASN A 116 -10.37 -18.95 -8.72
N SER A 117 -9.69 -19.48 -7.70
CA SER A 117 -9.08 -20.81 -7.69
C SER A 117 -10.09 -21.93 -7.92
N ASN A 118 -11.37 -21.71 -7.62
CA ASN A 118 -12.42 -22.71 -7.79
C ASN A 118 -12.52 -23.21 -9.25
N LEU A 119 -12.44 -22.33 -10.25
CA LEU A 119 -12.52 -22.75 -11.66
C LEU A 119 -11.22 -23.38 -12.17
N GLU A 120 -10.08 -22.91 -11.67
CA GLU A 120 -8.76 -23.47 -11.96
C GLU A 120 -8.65 -24.90 -11.41
N GLU A 121 -8.93 -25.07 -10.13
CA GLU A 121 -9.00 -26.37 -9.47
C GLU A 121 -9.98 -27.26 -10.21
N ILE A 122 -11.17 -26.72 -10.55
CA ILE A 122 -12.20 -27.50 -11.22
C ILE A 122 -11.72 -28.04 -12.57
N SER A 123 -11.11 -27.17 -13.36
CA SER A 123 -10.57 -27.56 -14.66
C SER A 123 -9.39 -28.53 -14.53
N ASP A 124 -8.54 -28.39 -13.51
CA ASP A 124 -7.39 -29.28 -13.31
C ASP A 124 -7.83 -30.72 -12.98
N TRP A 125 -8.80 -30.93 -12.08
CA TRP A 125 -9.29 -32.29 -11.83
C TRP A 125 -10.01 -32.88 -13.05
N ILE A 126 -10.83 -32.09 -13.74
CA ILE A 126 -11.53 -32.54 -14.95
C ILE A 126 -10.53 -32.90 -16.06
N THR A 127 -9.52 -32.06 -16.33
CA THR A 127 -8.53 -32.32 -17.38
C THR A 127 -7.66 -33.54 -17.05
N LYS A 128 -7.28 -33.75 -15.78
CA LYS A 128 -6.58 -34.96 -15.34
C LYS A 128 -7.42 -36.23 -15.56
N ILE A 129 -8.70 -36.19 -15.22
CA ILE A 129 -9.62 -37.32 -15.45
C ILE A 129 -9.79 -37.58 -16.95
N LEU A 130 -10.01 -36.53 -17.77
CA LEU A 130 -10.18 -36.66 -19.21
C LEU A 130 -8.94 -37.25 -19.89
N VAL A 131 -7.74 -36.76 -19.54
CA VAL A 131 -6.48 -37.31 -20.08
C VAL A 131 -6.25 -38.74 -19.59
N GLY A 132 -6.49 -39.01 -18.30
CA GLY A 132 -6.32 -40.34 -17.72
C GLY A 132 -7.25 -41.38 -18.33
N LEU A 133 -8.55 -41.11 -18.39
CA LEU A 133 -9.55 -41.99 -18.99
C LEU A 133 -9.36 -42.08 -20.52
N GLY A 134 -9.01 -40.97 -21.16
CA GLY A 134 -8.73 -40.92 -22.60
C GLY A 134 -7.54 -41.79 -23.00
N LEU A 135 -6.47 -41.85 -22.18
CA LEU A 135 -5.31 -42.71 -22.44
C LEU A 135 -5.67 -44.19 -22.32
N VAL A 136 -6.49 -44.55 -21.32
CA VAL A 136 -6.92 -45.94 -21.07
C VAL A 136 -7.88 -46.44 -22.16
N HIS A 137 -8.84 -45.60 -22.59
CA HIS A 137 -9.87 -45.97 -23.56
C HIS A 137 -9.57 -45.50 -25.00
N ALA A 138 -8.32 -45.14 -25.31
CA ALA A 138 -7.97 -44.55 -26.61
C ALA A 138 -8.37 -45.43 -27.80
N SER A 139 -8.16 -46.74 -27.71
CA SER A 139 -8.51 -47.70 -28.77
C SER A 139 -10.02 -47.83 -28.97
N GLU A 140 -10.78 -47.87 -27.88
CA GLU A 140 -12.24 -47.93 -27.87
C GLU A 140 -12.87 -46.61 -28.38
N ALA A 141 -12.26 -45.47 -28.04
CA ALA A 141 -12.68 -44.18 -28.56
C ALA A 141 -12.50 -44.11 -30.08
N VAL A 142 -11.35 -44.56 -30.61
CA VAL A 142 -11.13 -44.58 -32.07
C VAL A 142 -12.11 -45.52 -32.78
N SER A 143 -12.36 -46.72 -32.25
CA SER A 143 -13.31 -47.64 -32.86
C SER A 143 -14.75 -47.09 -32.83
N THR A 144 -15.14 -46.44 -31.74
CA THR A 144 -16.45 -45.79 -31.60
C THR A 144 -16.62 -44.64 -32.58
N VAL A 145 -15.60 -43.79 -32.75
CA VAL A 145 -15.62 -42.68 -33.72
C VAL A 145 -15.71 -43.21 -35.15
N ARG A 146 -14.96 -44.26 -35.50
CA ARG A 146 -15.07 -44.92 -36.81
C ARG A 146 -16.46 -45.53 -37.03
N GLY A 147 -17.03 -46.16 -36.01
CA GLY A 147 -18.38 -46.71 -36.05
C GLY A 147 -19.44 -45.62 -36.25
N LEU A 148 -19.33 -44.49 -35.56
CA LEU A 148 -20.21 -43.34 -35.72
C LEU A 148 -20.08 -42.73 -37.12
N ALA A 149 -18.85 -42.58 -37.62
CA ALA A 149 -18.61 -42.08 -38.98
C ALA A 149 -19.23 -43.01 -40.03
N ALA A 150 -19.07 -44.32 -39.89
CA ALA A 150 -19.68 -45.32 -40.76
C ALA A 150 -21.21 -45.29 -40.66
N TYR A 151 -21.78 -45.12 -39.47
CA TYR A 151 -23.22 -44.99 -39.27
C TYR A 151 -23.79 -43.74 -39.96
N VAL A 152 -23.14 -42.58 -39.81
CA VAL A 152 -23.55 -41.34 -40.48
C VAL A 152 -23.37 -41.44 -41.99
N ALA A 153 -22.28 -42.04 -42.46
CA ALA A 153 -22.03 -42.28 -43.88
C ALA A 153 -23.10 -43.18 -44.52
N THR A 154 -23.48 -44.28 -43.85
CA THR A 154 -24.48 -45.23 -44.36
C THR A 154 -25.91 -44.72 -44.21
N SER A 155 -26.29 -44.24 -43.02
CA SER A 155 -27.66 -43.84 -42.69
C SER A 155 -27.98 -42.40 -43.11
N GLY A 156 -27.03 -41.48 -42.97
CA GLY A 156 -27.20 -40.06 -43.28
C GLY A 156 -26.83 -39.69 -44.71
N LEU A 157 -25.76 -40.30 -45.27
CA LEU A 157 -25.24 -40.02 -46.62
C LEU A 157 -25.49 -41.15 -47.63
N ARG A 158 -26.33 -42.12 -47.26
CA ARG A 158 -26.79 -43.25 -48.10
C ARG A 158 -25.66 -44.11 -48.66
N GLY A 159 -24.52 -44.19 -47.99
CA GLY A 159 -23.39 -45.03 -48.40
C GLY A 159 -22.70 -44.57 -49.69
N SER A 160 -22.74 -43.27 -49.99
CA SER A 160 -22.04 -42.69 -51.14
C SER A 160 -20.52 -42.99 -51.10
N PRO A 161 -19.82 -43.11 -52.25
CA PRO A 161 -18.38 -43.33 -52.29
C PRO A 161 -17.62 -42.32 -51.42
N ALA A 162 -16.68 -42.81 -50.61
CA ALA A 162 -15.84 -42.01 -49.70
C ALA A 162 -16.59 -41.16 -48.66
N SER A 163 -17.88 -41.44 -48.39
CA SER A 163 -18.67 -40.71 -47.39
C SER A 163 -18.16 -40.89 -45.95
N ASP A 164 -17.59 -42.05 -45.65
CA ASP A 164 -16.95 -42.36 -44.37
C ASP A 164 -15.70 -41.50 -44.10
N LEU A 165 -14.83 -41.38 -45.10
CA LEU A 165 -13.65 -40.52 -45.05
C LEU A 165 -14.03 -39.04 -44.90
N LEU A 166 -15.08 -38.61 -45.61
CA LEU A 166 -15.55 -37.23 -45.50
C LEU A 166 -16.13 -36.92 -44.12
N VAL A 167 -16.97 -37.80 -43.56
CA VAL A 167 -17.55 -37.61 -42.23
C VAL A 167 -16.44 -37.56 -41.18
N MET A 168 -15.44 -38.46 -41.26
CA MET A 168 -14.26 -38.40 -40.39
C MET A 168 -13.48 -37.10 -40.57
N GLY A 169 -13.23 -36.68 -41.81
CA GLY A 169 -12.46 -35.47 -42.11
C GLY A 169 -13.15 -34.20 -41.59
N VAL A 170 -14.46 -34.07 -41.83
CA VAL A 170 -15.28 -32.95 -41.36
C VAL A 170 -15.35 -32.94 -39.83
N GLY A 171 -15.60 -34.10 -39.21
CA GLY A 171 -15.66 -34.21 -37.75
C GLY A 171 -14.32 -33.89 -37.08
N LEU A 172 -13.21 -34.46 -37.56
CA LEU A 172 -11.88 -34.18 -37.02
C LEU A 172 -11.49 -32.71 -37.22
N SER A 173 -11.78 -32.13 -38.39
CA SER A 173 -11.52 -30.72 -38.65
C SER A 173 -12.33 -29.82 -37.74
N GLY A 174 -13.62 -30.10 -37.54
CA GLY A 174 -14.48 -29.39 -36.60
C GLY A 174 -13.92 -29.44 -35.17
N LEU A 175 -13.54 -30.63 -34.70
CA LEU A 175 -12.97 -30.85 -33.38
C LEU A 175 -11.68 -30.02 -33.18
N LEU A 176 -10.76 -30.07 -34.14
CA LEU A 176 -9.47 -29.36 -34.05
C LEU A 176 -9.65 -27.83 -34.14
N ILE A 177 -10.51 -27.35 -35.03
CA ILE A 177 -10.81 -25.91 -35.16
C ILE A 177 -11.42 -25.39 -33.87
N GLY A 178 -12.46 -26.06 -33.36
CA GLY A 178 -13.12 -25.66 -32.11
C GLY A 178 -12.16 -25.69 -30.93
N PHE A 179 -11.36 -26.75 -30.82
CA PHE A 179 -10.36 -26.88 -29.76
C PHE A 179 -9.32 -25.77 -29.81
N LEU A 180 -8.63 -25.59 -30.94
CA LEU A 180 -7.53 -24.64 -31.04
C LEU A 180 -8.03 -23.20 -30.87
N TYR A 181 -9.20 -22.88 -31.43
CA TYR A 181 -9.81 -21.57 -31.31
C TYR A 181 -10.11 -21.21 -29.85
N PHE A 182 -10.89 -22.05 -29.16
CA PHE A 182 -11.25 -21.79 -27.77
C PHE A 182 -10.05 -21.91 -26.82
N TYR A 183 -9.10 -22.81 -27.09
CA TYR A 183 -7.87 -22.91 -26.31
C TYR A 183 -7.08 -21.60 -26.33
N LEU A 184 -6.78 -21.08 -27.53
CA LEU A 184 -5.99 -19.86 -27.67
C LEU A 184 -6.74 -18.62 -27.18
N GLN A 185 -8.05 -18.52 -27.47
CA GLN A 185 -8.86 -17.39 -27.01
C GLN A 185 -9.00 -17.39 -25.48
N THR A 186 -9.28 -18.54 -24.88
CA THR A 186 -9.40 -18.68 -23.41
C THR A 186 -8.07 -18.35 -22.76
N ARG A 187 -6.96 -18.96 -23.21
CA ARG A 187 -5.64 -18.73 -22.64
C ARG A 187 -5.19 -17.28 -22.75
N THR A 188 -5.39 -16.64 -23.91
CA THR A 188 -4.90 -15.28 -24.13
C THR A 188 -5.78 -14.24 -23.45
N ARG A 189 -7.12 -14.31 -23.63
CA ARG A 189 -8.02 -13.30 -23.08
C ARG A 189 -8.13 -13.34 -21.57
N ILE A 190 -8.18 -14.54 -20.97
CA ILE A 190 -8.22 -14.65 -19.50
C ILE A 190 -6.92 -14.09 -18.91
N THR A 191 -5.76 -14.45 -19.49
CA THR A 191 -4.46 -13.91 -19.06
C THR A 191 -4.41 -12.38 -19.18
N LEU A 192 -4.88 -11.82 -20.31
CA LEU A 192 -4.92 -10.36 -20.50
C LEU A 192 -5.91 -9.66 -19.56
N MET A 193 -7.08 -10.23 -19.30
CA MET A 193 -8.04 -9.67 -18.35
C MET A 193 -7.44 -9.62 -16.95
N PHE A 194 -6.72 -10.66 -16.52
CA PHE A 194 -6.04 -10.66 -15.23
C PHE A 194 -4.96 -9.57 -15.13
N PHE A 195 -4.10 -9.42 -16.16
CA PHE A 195 -3.11 -8.33 -16.19
C PHE A 195 -3.75 -6.94 -16.19
N ALA A 196 -4.85 -6.75 -16.94
CA ALA A 196 -5.56 -5.47 -16.98
C ALA A 196 -6.21 -5.14 -15.62
N THR A 197 -6.71 -6.13 -14.89
CA THR A 197 -7.24 -5.91 -13.54
C THR A 197 -6.16 -5.62 -12.51
N GLU A 198 -4.97 -6.22 -12.62
CA GLU A 198 -3.84 -5.92 -11.75
C GLU A 198 -3.26 -4.54 -12.03
N ASP A 199 -3.04 -4.15 -13.30
CA ASP A 199 -2.58 -2.79 -13.66
C ASP A 199 -3.61 -1.71 -13.23
N ALA A 200 -4.91 -2.01 -13.25
CA ALA A 200 -5.93 -1.10 -12.71
C ALA A 200 -5.93 -1.04 -11.17
N GLN A 201 -5.46 -2.09 -10.50
CA GLN A 201 -5.25 -2.12 -9.05
C GLN A 201 -3.93 -1.45 -8.64
N ASP A 202 -2.89 -1.52 -9.47
CA ASP A 202 -1.55 -0.92 -9.32
C ASP A 202 -1.44 0.50 -9.90
N ALA A 203 -2.48 0.99 -10.60
CA ALA A 203 -2.55 2.38 -11.02
C ALA A 203 -2.39 3.28 -9.79
N THR A 204 -1.22 3.91 -9.69
CA THR A 204 -0.76 4.78 -8.58
C THR A 204 -1.93 5.53 -7.98
N VAL A 205 -2.38 5.03 -6.82
CA VAL A 205 -3.59 5.48 -6.13
C VAL A 205 -3.43 6.93 -5.68
N VAL A 206 -2.17 7.34 -5.46
CA VAL A 206 -1.75 8.68 -5.09
C VAL A 206 -0.52 9.06 -5.93
N PRO A 207 -0.46 10.25 -6.55
CA PRO A 207 0.75 10.74 -7.19
C PRO A 207 1.91 10.80 -6.21
N LYS A 208 3.11 10.37 -6.62
CA LYS A 208 4.30 10.42 -5.75
C LYS A 208 4.57 11.82 -5.19
N ALA A 209 4.33 12.85 -5.97
CA ALA A 209 4.45 14.25 -5.52
C ALA A 209 3.53 14.58 -4.33
N ASP A 210 2.33 14.01 -4.28
CA ASP A 210 1.38 14.22 -3.17
C ASP A 210 1.83 13.45 -1.92
N ILE A 211 2.38 12.24 -2.10
CA ILE A 211 2.98 11.43 -1.03
C ILE A 211 4.16 12.20 -0.40
N ASP A 212 5.10 12.64 -1.23
CA ASP A 212 6.30 13.36 -0.80
C ASP A 212 5.91 14.67 -0.09
N ALA A 213 5.02 15.47 -0.69
CA ALA A 213 4.55 16.72 -0.10
C ALA A 213 3.88 16.51 1.27
N ALA A 214 3.03 15.49 1.42
CA ALA A 214 2.37 15.20 2.69
C ALA A 214 3.35 14.69 3.76
N ASN A 215 4.37 13.92 3.36
CA ASN A 215 5.40 13.36 4.23
C ASN A 215 6.49 14.38 4.61
N GLU A 216 6.68 15.45 3.86
CA GLU A 216 7.57 16.55 4.21
C GLU A 216 6.88 17.58 5.12
N ALA A 217 5.59 17.79 4.92
CA ALA A 217 4.85 18.81 5.66
C ALA A 217 4.57 18.42 7.12
N PRO A 218 4.60 19.39 8.06
CA PRO A 218 4.23 19.15 9.45
C PRO A 218 2.75 18.71 9.57
N ILE A 219 2.44 17.93 10.61
CA ILE A 219 1.04 17.61 10.96
C ILE A 219 0.38 18.84 11.58
N VAL A 220 1.06 19.45 12.55
CA VAL A 220 0.68 20.72 13.16
C VAL A 220 1.91 21.59 13.37
N ASP A 221 1.73 22.91 13.44
CA ASP A 221 2.80 23.82 13.80
C ASP A 221 3.26 23.62 15.25
N GLU A 222 4.48 24.06 15.55
CA GLU A 222 5.09 23.90 16.87
C GLU A 222 4.28 24.60 17.98
N GLY A 223 3.72 25.78 17.70
CA GLY A 223 2.93 26.55 18.64
C GLY A 223 1.67 25.79 19.04
N PHE A 224 0.92 25.33 18.04
CA PHE A 224 -0.27 24.50 18.24
C PHE A 224 0.07 23.19 18.95
N ARG A 225 1.14 22.49 18.55
CA ARG A 225 1.51 21.21 19.18
C ARG A 225 1.71 21.38 20.68
N ARG A 226 2.44 22.42 21.10
CA ARG A 226 2.67 22.70 22.52
C ARG A 226 1.36 23.03 23.25
N ALA A 227 0.56 23.94 22.70
CA ALA A 227 -0.72 24.32 23.28
C ALA A 227 -1.69 23.13 23.40
N ALA A 228 -1.75 22.28 22.38
CA ALA A 228 -2.61 21.10 22.35
C ALA A 228 -2.18 20.05 23.39
N ILE A 229 -0.87 19.76 23.49
CA ILE A 229 -0.36 18.80 24.47
C ILE A 229 -0.62 19.30 25.90
N ALA A 230 -0.35 20.57 26.18
CA ALA A 230 -0.65 21.16 27.49
C ALA A 230 -2.15 21.08 27.83
N ALA A 231 -3.02 21.45 26.89
CA ALA A 231 -4.47 21.47 27.11
C ALA A 231 -5.05 20.06 27.29
N LEU A 232 -4.57 19.08 26.52
CA LEU A 232 -4.98 17.67 26.65
C LEU A 232 -4.53 17.08 27.98
N SER A 233 -3.30 17.34 28.41
CA SER A 233 -2.79 16.91 29.71
C SER A 233 -3.61 17.48 30.87
N ALA A 234 -4.09 18.72 30.74
CA ALA A 234 -4.99 19.34 31.71
C ALA A 234 -6.48 19.02 31.50
N ARG A 235 -6.82 18.15 30.54
CA ARG A 235 -8.20 17.70 30.24
C ARG A 235 -9.14 18.84 29.80
N ILE A 236 -8.59 19.89 29.20
CA ILE A 236 -9.31 21.06 28.68
C ILE A 236 -9.79 20.86 27.23
N GLY A 237 -9.26 19.84 26.55
CA GLY A 237 -9.59 19.51 25.15
C GLY A 237 -8.67 20.21 24.15
N LEU A 238 -8.84 19.90 22.86
CA LEU A 238 -7.99 20.46 21.80
C LEU A 238 -8.34 21.92 21.48
N PRO A 239 -7.33 22.79 21.28
CA PRO A 239 -7.56 24.17 20.86
C PRO A 239 -8.20 24.26 19.47
N ALA A 240 -8.96 25.33 19.23
CA ALA A 240 -9.78 25.52 18.03
C ALA A 240 -9.00 25.81 16.73
N ALA A 241 -7.66 25.84 16.74
CA ALA A 241 -6.88 26.30 15.59
C ALA A 241 -6.89 25.32 14.40
N THR A 242 -6.93 25.86 13.19
CA THR A 242 -6.87 25.11 11.94
C THR A 242 -5.46 24.59 11.67
N ALA A 243 -5.33 23.29 11.41
CA ALA A 243 -4.07 22.71 10.94
C ALA A 243 -3.71 23.27 9.54
N PRO A 244 -2.44 23.20 9.12
CA PRO A 244 -2.06 23.61 7.76
C PRO A 244 -2.87 22.80 6.74
N SER A 245 -3.49 23.44 5.74
CA SER A 245 -4.14 22.74 4.64
C SER A 245 -3.16 22.57 3.48
N LEU A 246 -2.90 21.34 3.04
CA LEU A 246 -2.07 21.07 1.86
C LEU A 246 -2.94 20.65 0.68
N PRO A 247 -2.62 21.05 -0.56
CA PRO A 247 -3.31 20.55 -1.75
C PRO A 247 -3.31 19.01 -1.84
N ALA A 248 -2.19 18.38 -1.46
CA ALA A 248 -2.04 16.92 -1.43
C ALA A 248 -3.02 16.21 -0.48
N ASP A 249 -3.51 16.90 0.57
CA ASP A 249 -4.44 16.31 1.53
C ASP A 249 -5.77 15.98 0.86
N ALA A 250 -6.23 16.78 -0.11
CA ALA A 250 -7.48 16.51 -0.82
C ALA A 250 -7.41 15.19 -1.61
N THR A 251 -6.27 14.91 -2.25
CA THR A 251 -6.03 13.64 -2.95
C THR A 251 -6.00 12.49 -1.95
N LEU A 252 -5.18 12.62 -0.89
CA LEU A 252 -4.96 11.57 0.10
C LEU A 252 -6.24 11.21 0.87
N LEU A 253 -7.04 12.20 1.26
CA LEU A 253 -8.30 11.96 1.97
C LEU A 253 -9.36 11.28 1.11
N GLY A 254 -9.28 11.41 -0.23
CA GLY A 254 -10.15 10.70 -1.17
C GLY A 254 -9.78 9.24 -1.40
N VAL A 255 -8.65 8.78 -0.85
CA VAL A 255 -8.11 7.44 -1.08
C VAL A 255 -8.59 6.49 0.01
N ASN A 256 -9.12 5.34 -0.42
CA ASN A 256 -9.49 4.27 0.51
C ASN A 256 -8.24 3.60 1.08
N PHE A 257 -8.22 3.41 2.40
CA PHE A 257 -7.14 2.78 3.16
C PHE A 257 -6.67 1.46 2.56
N ASP A 258 -7.60 0.63 2.07
CA ASP A 258 -7.30 -0.70 1.50
C ASP A 258 -6.54 -0.65 0.17
N ARG A 259 -6.37 0.53 -0.42
CA ARG A 259 -5.59 0.74 -1.64
C ARG A 259 -4.14 1.11 -1.39
N LEU A 260 -3.79 1.48 -0.16
CA LEU A 260 -2.42 1.82 0.22
C LEU A 260 -1.57 0.54 0.36
N ARG A 261 -0.29 0.63 -0.01
CA ARG A 261 0.61 -0.52 -0.12
C ARG A 261 1.96 -0.29 0.56
N THR A 262 2.51 0.93 0.44
CA THR A 262 3.86 1.24 0.93
C THR A 262 3.84 1.98 2.27
N SER A 263 4.94 1.91 3.02
CA SER A 263 5.08 2.67 4.27
C SER A 263 4.89 4.17 4.05
N GLU A 264 5.44 4.71 2.96
CA GLU A 264 5.34 6.13 2.59
C GLU A 264 3.89 6.55 2.29
N GLU A 265 3.12 5.72 1.60
CA GLU A 265 1.71 5.96 1.31
C GLU A 265 0.85 5.99 2.59
N PHE A 266 1.04 5.00 3.47
CA PHE A 266 0.35 4.96 4.76
C PHE A 266 0.76 6.15 5.64
N ALA A 267 2.03 6.56 5.63
CA ALA A 267 2.51 7.72 6.36
C ALA A 267 1.91 9.03 5.84
N ALA A 268 1.85 9.20 4.52
CA ALA A 268 1.28 10.39 3.88
C ALA A 268 -0.22 10.49 4.15
N TRP A 269 -0.94 9.38 3.97
CA TRP A 269 -2.38 9.30 4.26
C TRP A 269 -2.66 9.57 5.75
N GLY A 270 -1.87 8.98 6.65
CA GLY A 270 -1.97 9.24 8.08
C GLY A 270 -1.71 10.70 8.45
N ALA A 271 -0.73 11.35 7.80
CA ALA A 271 -0.47 12.78 7.97
C ALA A 271 -1.65 13.65 7.52
N ALA A 272 -2.26 13.33 6.38
CA ALA A 272 -3.44 14.03 5.86
C ALA A 272 -4.65 13.87 6.80
N GLN A 273 -4.90 12.64 7.30
CA GLN A 273 -5.95 12.40 8.29
C GLN A 273 -5.71 13.17 9.59
N ALA A 274 -4.46 13.24 10.06
CA ALA A 274 -4.13 13.99 11.27
C ALA A 274 -4.36 15.50 11.10
N ARG A 275 -4.01 16.07 9.93
CA ARG A 275 -4.33 17.46 9.58
C ARG A 275 -5.84 17.70 9.49
N ALA A 276 -6.60 16.71 9.04
CA ALA A 276 -8.06 16.71 9.07
C ALA A 276 -8.67 16.41 10.46
N ARG A 277 -7.85 16.33 11.53
CA ARG A 277 -8.24 16.01 12.92
C ARG A 277 -8.83 14.61 13.10
N ASN A 278 -8.64 13.71 12.16
CA ASN A 278 -9.00 12.30 12.28
C ASN A 278 -7.82 11.51 12.87
N PHE A 279 -7.53 11.74 14.15
CA PHE A 279 -6.36 11.17 14.81
C PHE A 279 -6.42 9.65 14.97
N GLU A 280 -7.62 9.07 15.02
CA GLU A 280 -7.79 7.62 15.11
C GLU A 280 -7.34 6.93 13.81
N ALA A 281 -7.87 7.37 12.68
CA ALA A 281 -7.44 6.86 11.38
C ALA A 281 -5.95 7.13 11.12
N ALA A 282 -5.47 8.31 11.50
CA ALA A 282 -4.05 8.66 11.38
C ALA A 282 -3.15 7.70 12.16
N GLU A 283 -3.51 7.35 13.39
CA GLU A 283 -2.75 6.41 14.20
C GLU A 283 -2.74 5.02 13.54
N THR A 284 -3.89 4.50 13.11
CA THR A 284 -3.99 3.20 12.42
C THR A 284 -3.09 3.15 11.17
N ALA A 285 -3.09 4.22 10.37
CA ALA A 285 -2.24 4.30 9.19
C ALA A 285 -0.75 4.34 9.54
N LEU A 286 -0.36 5.12 10.55
CA LEU A 286 1.04 5.22 10.96
C LEU A 286 1.53 3.94 11.66
N GLU A 287 0.67 3.22 12.37
CA GLU A 287 0.98 1.87 12.86
C GLU A 287 1.22 0.90 11.70
N ARG A 288 0.40 0.96 10.66
CA ARG A 288 0.60 0.15 9.45
C ARG A 288 1.88 0.53 8.70
N ALA A 289 2.18 1.83 8.59
CA ALA A 289 3.43 2.32 8.01
C ALA A 289 4.65 1.82 8.79
N ASN A 290 4.60 1.85 10.13
CA ASN A 290 5.67 1.37 11.00
C ASN A 290 5.84 -0.15 10.92
N ALA A 291 4.76 -0.90 10.70
CA ALA A 291 4.84 -2.34 10.50
C ALA A 291 5.51 -2.71 9.16
N LEU A 292 5.38 -1.86 8.14
CA LEU A 292 6.01 -2.07 6.82
C LEU A 292 7.46 -1.59 6.78
N ASP A 293 7.77 -0.50 7.47
CA ASP A 293 9.14 -0.02 7.67
C ASP A 293 9.38 0.37 9.14
N PRO A 294 9.78 -0.60 9.99
CA PRO A 294 10.08 -0.35 11.40
C PRO A 294 11.36 0.48 11.62
N THR A 295 12.15 0.74 10.57
CA THR A 295 13.41 1.49 10.69
C THR A 295 13.21 3.00 10.54
N SER A 296 12.04 3.42 10.05
CA SER A 296 11.73 4.82 9.77
C SER A 296 11.53 5.65 11.03
N SER A 297 12.52 6.49 11.36
CA SER A 297 12.40 7.50 12.41
C SER A 297 11.35 8.57 12.06
N LEU A 298 11.06 8.81 10.78
CA LEU A 298 9.99 9.71 10.34
C LEU A 298 8.61 9.20 10.78
N VAL A 299 8.30 7.93 10.50
CA VAL A 299 7.01 7.33 10.85
C VAL A 299 6.82 7.34 12.36
N LEU A 300 7.83 6.95 13.13
CA LEU A 300 7.76 6.97 14.59
C LEU A 300 7.55 8.37 15.17
N ARG A 301 8.21 9.40 14.63
CA ARG A 301 7.97 10.80 15.06
C ARG A 301 6.55 11.27 14.76
N ARG A 302 5.99 10.89 13.60
CA ARG A 302 4.60 11.20 13.24
C ARG A 302 3.60 10.45 14.13
N LEU A 303 3.86 9.17 14.38
CA LEU A 303 3.04 8.34 15.27
C LEU A 303 3.04 8.90 16.69
N ALA A 304 4.20 9.36 17.19
CA ALA A 304 4.30 10.04 18.47
C ALA A 304 3.48 11.33 18.53
N GLU A 305 3.55 12.14 17.47
CA GLU A 305 2.80 13.40 17.37
C GLU A 305 1.29 13.14 17.37
N VAL A 306 0.80 12.17 16.60
CA VAL A 306 -0.61 11.78 16.59
C VAL A 306 -1.06 11.24 17.95
N ARG A 307 -0.27 10.37 18.58
CA ARG A 307 -0.59 9.83 19.92
C ARG A 307 -0.66 10.93 20.98
N ALA A 308 0.25 11.90 20.92
CA ALA A 308 0.20 13.05 21.81
C ALA A 308 -1.07 13.90 21.58
N LEU A 309 -1.48 14.11 20.32
CA LEU A 309 -2.74 14.79 19.98
C LEU A 309 -4.00 14.00 20.36
N ARG A 310 -3.88 12.68 20.60
CA ARG A 310 -4.93 11.86 21.21
C ARG A 310 -4.90 11.87 22.75
N GLY A 311 -3.90 12.49 23.36
CA GLY A 311 -3.69 12.48 24.81
C GLY A 311 -2.92 11.27 25.35
N ASP A 312 -2.43 10.38 24.48
CA ASP A 312 -1.58 9.26 24.90
C ASP A 312 -0.10 9.68 24.92
N ILE A 313 0.23 10.49 25.91
CA ILE A 313 1.58 11.04 26.06
C ILE A 313 2.62 9.95 26.37
N ARG A 314 2.23 8.86 27.04
CA ARG A 314 3.14 7.76 27.39
C ARG A 314 3.65 7.05 26.14
N ARG A 315 2.74 6.60 25.27
CA ARG A 315 3.15 5.95 24.01
C ARG A 315 3.88 6.95 23.11
N ALA A 316 3.47 8.22 23.08
CA ALA A 316 4.16 9.24 22.31
C ALA A 316 5.65 9.38 22.71
N VAL A 317 5.95 9.45 24.01
CA VAL A 317 7.33 9.52 24.50
C VAL A 317 8.13 8.27 24.15
N GLU A 318 7.54 7.07 24.25
CA GLU A 318 8.24 5.84 23.85
C GLU A 318 8.53 5.78 22.34
N ASN A 319 7.61 6.25 21.49
CA ASN A 319 7.89 6.36 20.06
C ASN A 319 8.99 7.38 19.75
N LEU A 320 9.08 8.49 20.47
CA LEU A 320 10.15 9.47 20.29
C LEU A 320 11.50 8.90 20.72
N ARG A 321 11.54 8.15 21.82
CA ARG A 321 12.73 7.41 22.24
C ARG A 321 13.19 6.43 21.17
N GLU A 322 12.28 5.59 20.69
CA GLU A 322 12.58 4.63 19.62
C GLU A 322 13.07 5.33 18.35
N ALA A 323 12.45 6.46 17.98
CA ALA A 323 12.88 7.26 16.85
C ALA A 323 14.29 7.84 17.06
N ALA A 324 14.62 8.30 18.27
CA ALA A 324 15.94 8.83 18.61
C ALA A 324 17.01 7.73 18.60
N ASP A 325 16.67 6.51 19.00
CA ASP A 325 17.58 5.37 18.96
C ASP A 325 17.88 4.95 17.51
N LYS A 326 16.91 5.11 16.59
CA LYS A 326 17.08 4.85 15.14
C LYS A 326 17.77 5.98 14.38
N ALA A 327 17.71 7.21 14.90
CA ALA A 327 18.36 8.39 14.31
C ALA A 327 19.18 9.14 15.37
N PRO A 328 20.28 8.55 15.88
CA PRO A 328 21.03 9.09 17.02
C PRO A 328 21.69 10.45 16.74
N HIS A 329 21.91 10.78 15.47
CA HIS A 329 22.47 12.05 15.02
C HIS A 329 21.44 13.20 14.99
N ASP A 330 20.13 12.88 15.01
CA ASP A 330 19.07 13.89 15.02
C ASP A 330 18.68 14.24 16.46
N TRP A 331 19.46 15.14 17.06
CA TRP A 331 19.22 15.63 18.43
C TRP A 331 17.83 16.27 18.60
N ARG A 332 17.19 16.73 17.50
CA ARG A 332 15.87 17.36 17.55
C ARG A 332 14.78 16.38 17.97
N ILE A 333 14.99 15.07 17.78
CA ILE A 333 14.09 14.04 18.27
C ILE A 333 14.12 13.99 19.79
N ARG A 334 15.32 13.99 20.39
CA ARG A 334 15.49 14.05 21.86
C ARG A 334 14.98 15.37 22.43
N ARG A 335 15.17 16.49 21.73
CA ARG A 335 14.55 17.78 22.07
C ARG A 335 13.02 17.67 22.13
N ARG A 336 12.39 16.99 21.18
CA ARG A 336 10.94 16.75 21.20
C ARG A 336 10.54 15.79 22.32
N GLU A 337 11.31 14.74 22.56
CA GLU A 337 11.10 13.81 23.68
C GLU A 337 11.12 14.55 25.03
N LEU A 338 12.07 15.48 25.23
CA LEU A 338 12.19 16.32 26.42
C LEU A 338 10.88 17.07 26.68
N PHE A 339 10.33 17.74 25.66
CA PHE A 339 9.07 18.46 25.80
C PHE A 339 7.92 17.53 26.21
N HIS A 340 7.76 16.41 25.53
CA HIS A 340 6.67 15.47 25.84
C HIS A 340 6.82 14.83 27.22
N ALA A 341 8.05 14.62 27.69
CA ALA A 341 8.34 14.04 29.00
C ALA A 341 7.84 14.92 30.16
N LEU A 342 7.78 16.24 30.00
CA LEU A 342 7.23 17.17 31.00
C LEU A 342 5.76 16.90 31.34
N TYR A 343 5.03 16.23 30.46
CA TYR A 343 3.61 15.94 30.64
C TYR A 343 3.32 14.48 31.03
N LEU A 344 4.37 13.68 31.29
CA LEU A 344 4.19 12.40 31.96
C LEU A 344 3.85 12.61 33.44
N PRO A 345 3.23 11.62 34.10
CA PRO A 345 2.96 11.69 35.54
C PRO A 345 4.23 11.96 36.36
N MET A 346 4.12 12.83 37.37
CA MET A 346 5.20 13.04 38.34
C MET A 346 5.33 11.83 39.27
N PRO A 347 6.55 11.43 39.68
CA PRO A 347 7.83 12.11 39.43
C PRO A 347 8.53 11.70 38.13
N ASP A 348 8.02 10.70 37.41
CA ASP A 348 8.67 10.12 36.23
C ASP A 348 8.89 11.15 35.12
N GLY A 349 7.94 12.07 34.94
CA GLY A 349 8.00 13.11 33.91
C GLY A 349 9.20 14.04 34.04
N PHE A 350 9.28 14.80 35.14
CA PHE A 350 10.42 15.68 35.36
C PHE A 350 11.74 14.91 35.51
N THR A 351 11.71 13.68 36.07
CA THR A 351 12.92 12.85 36.19
C THR A 351 13.48 12.46 34.82
N ARG A 352 12.60 12.09 33.87
CA ARG A 352 13.00 11.80 32.49
C ARG A 352 13.40 13.07 31.74
N ALA A 353 12.65 14.16 31.90
CA ALA A 353 12.96 15.45 31.29
C ALA A 353 14.35 15.95 31.68
N LEU A 354 14.71 15.90 32.98
CA LEU A 354 16.04 16.32 33.44
C LEU A 354 17.17 15.49 32.81
N ARG A 355 17.03 14.16 32.75
CA ARG A 355 18.02 13.30 32.06
C ARG A 355 18.19 13.64 30.58
N LEU A 356 17.09 13.92 29.88
CA LEU A 356 17.12 14.32 28.48
C LEU A 356 17.76 15.70 28.30
N ALA A 357 17.43 16.65 29.18
CA ALA A 357 18.02 17.99 29.18
C ALA A 357 19.54 17.96 29.44
N ASP A 358 20.01 17.13 30.37
CA ASP A 358 21.44 16.95 30.64
C ASP A 358 22.17 16.36 29.44
N GLY A 359 21.59 15.36 28.77
CA GLY A 359 22.14 14.80 27.55
C GLY A 359 22.19 15.82 26.40
N LEU A 360 21.13 16.62 26.24
CA LEU A 360 21.07 17.69 25.22
C LEU A 360 22.06 18.83 25.51
N ALA A 361 22.30 19.15 26.78
CA ALA A 361 23.27 20.15 27.20
C ALA A 361 24.73 19.73 26.92
N GLN A 362 24.99 18.45 26.71
CA GLN A 362 26.28 17.92 26.26
C GLN A 362 26.42 17.89 24.73
N HIS A 363 25.32 18.01 23.99
CA HIS A 363 25.32 18.05 22.53
C HIS A 363 25.66 19.47 22.03
N PRO A 364 26.55 19.66 21.03
CA PRO A 364 26.98 20.98 20.59
C PRO A 364 25.81 21.93 20.21
N GLU A 365 24.84 21.43 19.45
CA GLU A 365 23.65 22.19 19.05
C GLU A 365 22.58 22.24 20.15
N GLY A 366 22.40 21.15 20.90
CA GLY A 366 21.41 21.07 21.97
C GLY A 366 21.72 22.04 23.12
N ALA A 367 23.00 22.22 23.44
CA ALA A 367 23.48 23.16 24.45
C ALA A 367 23.19 24.63 24.11
N LEU A 368 23.03 24.93 22.81
CA LEU A 368 22.78 26.26 22.29
C LEU A 368 21.28 26.53 22.02
N ASP A 369 20.41 25.54 22.18
CA ASP A 369 18.98 25.73 22.01
C ASP A 369 18.35 26.32 23.30
N PRO A 370 17.85 27.57 23.28
CA PRO A 370 17.25 28.19 24.46
C PRO A 370 16.04 27.41 25.00
N MET A 371 15.28 26.71 24.15
CA MET A 371 14.12 25.94 24.60
C MET A 371 14.49 24.70 25.43
N VAL A 372 15.66 24.10 25.19
CA VAL A 372 16.15 23.01 26.04
C VAL A 372 16.30 23.49 27.48
N HIS A 373 16.82 24.71 27.66
CA HIS A 373 17.01 25.32 28.98
C HIS A 373 15.69 25.81 29.60
N VAL A 374 14.75 26.33 28.80
CA VAL A 374 13.40 26.64 29.28
C VAL A 374 12.70 25.38 29.81
N TRP A 375 12.73 24.28 29.06
CA TRP A 375 12.11 23.03 29.48
C TRP A 375 12.85 22.35 30.64
N ARG A 376 14.17 22.53 30.73
CA ARG A 376 14.92 22.14 31.93
C ARG A 376 14.44 22.92 33.16
N ALA A 377 14.21 24.23 33.02
CA ALA A 377 13.66 25.04 34.11
C ALA A 377 12.25 24.56 34.50
N CYS A 378 11.39 24.24 33.54
CA CYS A 378 10.07 23.63 33.80
C CYS A 378 10.19 22.33 34.61
N ALA A 379 11.10 21.43 34.23
CA ALA A 379 11.30 20.17 34.95
C ALA A 379 11.72 20.40 36.41
N TYR A 380 12.60 21.37 36.67
CA TYR A 380 12.96 21.74 38.05
C TYR A 380 11.82 22.45 38.78
N GLY A 381 10.99 23.25 38.10
CA GLY A 381 9.77 23.82 38.66
C GLY A 381 8.76 22.74 39.09
N GLN A 382 8.53 21.74 38.24
CA GLN A 382 7.73 20.57 38.57
C GLN A 382 8.32 19.78 39.75
N ARG A 383 9.65 19.59 39.79
CA ARG A 383 10.34 18.95 40.92
C ARG A 383 10.14 19.74 42.22
N HIS A 384 10.28 21.07 42.17
CA HIS A 384 10.07 21.94 43.33
C HIS A 384 8.63 21.86 43.86
N ARG A 385 7.64 21.91 42.96
CA ARG A 385 6.21 21.74 43.29
C ARG A 385 5.95 20.40 43.96
N TRP A 386 6.42 19.32 43.32
CA TRP A 386 6.25 17.96 43.83
C TRP A 386 6.90 17.77 45.20
N LEU A 387 8.11 18.30 45.43
CA LEU A 387 8.76 18.26 46.75
C LEU A 387 8.00 19.07 47.80
N SER A 388 7.35 20.17 47.40
CA SER A 388 6.54 20.99 48.30
C SER A 388 5.27 20.24 48.72
N GLU A 389 4.62 19.53 47.80
CA GLU A 389 3.42 18.74 48.06
C GLU A 389 3.71 17.45 48.83
N THR A 390 4.88 16.84 48.63
CA THR A 390 5.26 15.54 49.23
C THR A 390 6.11 15.66 50.50
N SER A 391 6.29 16.88 51.03
CA SER A 391 7.12 17.15 52.22
C SER A 391 8.61 16.76 52.05
N GLY A 392 9.16 16.98 50.86
CA GLY A 392 10.59 16.84 50.58
C GLY A 392 11.46 17.81 51.41
N ALA A 393 12.76 17.52 51.51
CA ALA A 393 13.66 18.30 52.35
C ALA A 393 13.82 19.73 51.80
N ASP A 394 13.94 20.72 52.69
CA ASP A 394 14.10 22.13 52.28
C ASP A 394 15.37 22.35 51.45
N SER A 395 16.42 21.54 51.67
CA SER A 395 17.62 21.55 50.84
C SER A 395 17.34 21.13 49.40
N GLU A 396 16.47 20.14 49.18
CA GLU A 396 16.12 19.65 47.84
C GLU A 396 15.22 20.63 47.11
N LYS A 397 14.32 21.31 47.82
CA LYS A 397 13.51 22.40 47.27
C LYS A 397 14.40 23.58 46.87
N ALA A 398 15.32 23.98 47.75
CA ALA A 398 16.27 25.05 47.46
C ALA A 398 17.16 24.72 46.25
N GLU A 399 17.63 23.48 46.12
CA GLU A 399 18.36 23.00 44.95
C GLU A 399 17.51 23.09 43.68
N ALA A 400 16.27 22.56 43.70
CA ALA A 400 15.37 22.60 42.54
C ALA A 400 15.08 24.05 42.10
N ARG A 401 14.85 24.97 43.05
CA ARG A 401 14.68 26.40 42.77
C ARG A 401 15.94 27.00 42.12
N ALA A 402 17.11 26.75 42.69
CA ALA A 402 18.38 27.30 42.20
C ALA A 402 18.68 26.82 40.77
N GLU A 403 18.46 25.53 40.50
CA GLU A 403 18.67 24.94 39.18
C GLU A 403 17.64 25.43 38.15
N ALA A 404 16.38 25.63 38.54
CA ALA A 404 15.38 26.26 37.68
C ALA A 404 15.82 27.67 37.26
N LEU A 405 16.27 28.50 38.23
CA LEU A 405 16.74 29.85 37.97
C LEU A 405 17.99 29.85 37.07
N ALA A 406 18.94 28.96 37.31
CA ALA A 406 20.15 28.82 36.50
C ALA A 406 19.82 28.45 35.04
N ALA A 407 18.88 27.53 34.84
CA ALA A 407 18.41 27.14 33.51
C ALA A 407 17.70 28.31 32.79
N LEU A 408 16.86 29.08 33.49
CA LEU A 408 16.25 30.29 32.91
C LEU A 408 17.31 31.33 32.52
N ALA A 409 18.28 31.60 33.40
CA ALA A 409 19.38 32.52 33.11
C ALA A 409 20.16 32.09 31.86
N ARG A 410 20.38 30.79 31.69
CA ARG A 410 21.00 30.25 30.47
C ARG A 410 20.14 30.46 29.23
N ALA A 411 18.83 30.25 29.32
CA ALA A 411 17.90 30.53 28.23
C ALA A 411 17.91 32.02 27.84
N VAL A 412 17.97 32.94 28.81
CA VAL A 412 18.08 34.40 28.56
C VAL A 412 19.38 34.74 27.85
N ALA A 413 20.50 34.16 28.29
CA ALA A 413 21.81 34.41 27.68
C ALA A 413 21.86 33.97 26.21
N LEU A 414 21.14 32.89 25.87
CA LEU A 414 21.03 32.38 24.49
C LEU A 414 19.99 33.13 23.65
N ALA A 415 18.97 33.72 24.28
CA ALA A 415 17.89 34.48 23.63
C ALA A 415 17.65 35.82 24.37
N PRO A 416 18.52 36.83 24.18
CA PRO A 416 18.47 38.06 24.97
C PRO A 416 17.27 38.96 24.63
N ASP A 417 16.76 38.89 23.40
CA ASP A 417 15.60 39.66 22.96
C ASP A 417 14.30 39.12 23.61
N PRO A 418 13.60 39.91 24.44
CA PRO A 418 12.37 39.52 25.12
C PRO A 418 11.23 39.08 24.20
N GLU A 419 11.24 39.46 22.93
CA GLU A 419 10.17 39.14 21.97
C GLU A 419 10.41 37.80 21.24
N THR A 420 11.52 37.14 21.51
CA THR A 420 11.80 35.83 20.94
C THR A 420 10.85 34.75 21.49
N PRO A 421 10.52 33.70 20.70
CA PRO A 421 9.61 32.65 21.13
C PRO A 421 9.94 31.98 22.48
N PRO A 422 11.21 31.72 22.85
CA PRO A 422 11.56 31.20 24.16
C PRO A 422 11.18 32.15 25.29
N ARG A 423 11.42 33.46 25.11
CA ARG A 423 11.14 34.49 26.13
C ARG A 423 9.64 34.72 26.32
N VAL A 424 8.86 34.73 25.24
CA VAL A 424 7.39 34.73 25.28
C VAL A 424 6.87 33.50 26.02
N THR A 425 7.44 32.33 25.74
CA THR A 425 7.05 31.06 26.40
C THR A 425 7.38 31.09 27.90
N MET A 426 8.54 31.62 28.30
CA MET A 426 8.89 31.76 29.72
C MET A 426 7.85 32.61 30.47
N ARG A 427 7.42 33.74 29.88
CA ARG A 427 6.37 34.59 30.47
C ARG A 427 5.05 33.86 30.61
N SER A 428 4.63 33.08 29.60
CA SER A 428 3.37 32.33 29.69
C SER A 428 3.40 31.22 30.75
N LEU A 429 4.54 30.55 30.92
CA LEU A 429 4.72 29.51 31.94
C LEU A 429 4.81 30.05 33.38
N PHE A 430 5.18 31.33 33.49
CA PHE A 430 5.36 32.04 34.75
C PHE A 430 4.10 32.75 35.23
N ASP A 431 3.18 33.11 34.33
CA ASP A 431 1.95 33.84 34.66
C ASP A 431 0.83 32.86 35.11
N PRO A 432 0.52 32.78 36.42
CA PRO A 432 -0.54 31.90 36.91
C PRO A 432 -1.95 32.37 36.52
N SER A 433 -2.08 33.61 36.02
CA SER A 433 -3.35 34.21 35.57
C SER A 433 -3.59 34.06 34.07
N ALA A 434 -2.56 33.69 33.32
CA ALA A 434 -2.73 33.28 31.94
C ALA A 434 -3.67 32.07 31.94
N ASN A 435 -4.73 32.12 31.13
CA ASN A 435 -5.69 31.04 30.98
C ASN A 435 -5.09 29.87 30.16
N THR A 436 -3.85 29.52 30.49
CA THR A 436 -3.01 28.48 29.90
C THR A 436 -2.89 27.38 30.93
N SER A 437 -3.18 26.15 30.54
CA SER A 437 -3.07 24.97 31.40
C SER A 437 -1.64 24.62 31.83
N ASP A 438 -0.66 25.35 31.34
CA ASP A 438 0.76 25.10 31.52
C ASP A 438 1.37 26.22 32.37
N ASN A 439 1.71 25.90 33.63
CA ASN A 439 2.19 26.84 34.64
C ASN A 439 3.35 26.26 35.44
N ASP A 440 4.23 25.50 34.78
CA ASP A 440 5.34 24.78 35.42
C ASP A 440 6.28 25.70 36.23
N LEU A 441 6.30 27.00 35.95
CA LEU A 441 7.10 28.01 36.67
C LEU A 441 6.27 28.92 37.58
N GLY A 442 4.95 28.70 37.69
CA GLY A 442 4.02 29.56 38.41
C GLY A 442 4.26 29.63 39.92
N ASP A 443 4.90 28.61 40.51
CA ASP A 443 5.27 28.62 41.94
C ASP A 443 6.29 29.72 42.27
N PHE A 444 7.04 30.18 41.27
CA PHE A 444 8.04 31.23 41.39
C PHE A 444 7.49 32.61 40.98
N ALA A 445 6.18 32.74 40.71
CA ALA A 445 5.57 33.99 40.21
C ALA A 445 5.86 35.23 41.08
N ASN A 446 6.05 35.02 42.38
CA ASN A 446 6.34 36.08 43.36
C ASN A 446 7.83 36.17 43.74
N ASP A 447 8.69 35.40 43.07
CA ASP A 447 10.12 35.33 43.39
C ASP A 447 10.89 36.44 42.66
N PRO A 448 11.54 37.39 43.37
CA PRO A 448 12.22 38.53 42.74
C PRO A 448 13.30 38.13 41.74
N GLU A 449 14.02 37.03 41.98
CA GLU A 449 15.08 36.59 41.08
C GLU A 449 14.52 36.06 39.75
N PHE A 450 13.37 35.36 39.81
CA PHE A 450 12.68 34.87 38.62
C PHE A 450 11.99 36.02 37.86
N ILE A 451 11.38 36.97 38.57
CA ILE A 451 10.79 38.17 37.96
C ILE A 451 11.89 38.92 37.17
N ALA A 452 13.03 39.20 37.80
CA ALA A 452 14.14 39.89 37.14
C ALA A 452 14.66 39.13 35.90
N ALA A 453 14.70 37.80 35.94
CA ALA A 453 15.17 36.98 34.83
C ALA A 453 14.16 36.90 33.66
N ILE A 454 12.87 36.81 33.95
CA ILE A 454 11.82 36.55 32.95
C ILE A 454 11.22 37.85 32.40
N ASP A 455 10.95 38.81 33.28
CA ASP A 455 10.25 40.05 32.99
C ASP A 455 10.80 41.22 33.84
N PRO A 456 12.00 41.75 33.49
CA PRO A 456 12.65 42.81 34.26
C PRO A 456 11.86 44.14 34.27
N ALA A 457 10.81 44.28 33.44
CA ALA A 457 9.92 45.44 33.48
C ALA A 457 8.86 45.36 34.58
N ARG A 458 8.66 44.17 35.18
CA ARG A 458 7.67 43.88 36.22
C ARG A 458 8.25 43.92 37.65
N GLY A 459 9.59 43.96 37.77
CA GLY A 459 10.36 43.89 39.02
C GLY A 459 10.73 45.23 39.64
#